data_AF-A0A8S2M9A2-F1
#
_entry.id   AF-A0A8S2M9A2-F1
#
_cell.length_a   1.000
_cell.length_b   1.000
_cell.length_c   1.000
_cell.angle_alpha   90.00
_cell.angle_beta   90.00
_cell.angle_gamma   90.00
#
_symmetry.space_group_name_H-M   'P 1'
#
loop_
_entity.id
_entity.type
_entity.pdbx_description
1 polymer ?
#
loop_
_entity_poly.entity_id
_entity_poly.type
_entity_poly.pdbx_seq_one_letter_code
_entity_poly.pdbx_strand_id
1 'polypeptide(L)'
;SVHLISSTPGRHTGPDLNKFGHLKLRQTLKNYLNLDKDEQYNSSPIVGQFSSIGSLGPNANSWLTKEFLTSLKQLSSSSLESPELKLIYPTVENVRTSLEGYMAGGSLPYNMQNAMRQTWLVNYLHRWKADHRHRSRASPHIKTYLRATNDQFKDILWFLVTSANLSKAAWGVLEKNNTQLMIRSYEIGVLYTPKQFSKATFSLHDSPSFPIPYDLPPVKYQTSDKPWIVDVAYKDKPDSHGNMWDPSD
;
A
#
# COMPACT_ATOMS: atom_id res chain seq x y z
N SER A 1 6.46 -4.42 -21.57
CA SER A 1 6.48 -2.96 -21.29
C SER A 1 5.72 -2.68 -20.00
N VAL A 2 5.94 -1.53 -19.36
CA VAL A 2 5.27 -1.11 -18.10
C VAL A 2 4.41 0.13 -18.34
N HIS A 3 3.46 0.43 -17.45
CA HIS A 3 2.63 1.64 -17.52
C HIS A 3 3.04 2.65 -16.47
N LEU A 4 3.09 3.93 -16.85
CA LEU A 4 3.34 5.02 -15.91
C LEU A 4 2.07 5.35 -15.11
N ILE A 5 2.20 5.36 -13.78
CA ILE A 5 1.20 5.86 -12.84
C ILE A 5 1.81 7.04 -12.10
N SER A 6 1.22 8.22 -12.23
CA SER A 6 1.78 9.45 -11.68
C SER A 6 0.73 10.30 -10.98
N SER A 7 1.18 11.14 -10.07
CA SER A 7 0.39 12.19 -9.43
C SER A 7 1.03 13.54 -9.68
N THR A 8 0.21 14.54 -9.96
CA THR A 8 0.61 15.94 -10.06
C THR A 8 -0.35 16.80 -9.24
N PRO A 9 0.15 17.77 -8.44
CA PRO A 9 -0.71 18.64 -7.65
C PRO A 9 -1.72 19.38 -8.51
N GLY A 10 -2.96 19.47 -8.02
CA GLY A 10 -4.02 20.15 -8.74
C GLY A 10 -5.41 19.65 -8.39
N ARG A 11 -6.40 20.29 -9.00
CA ARG A 11 -7.80 19.88 -9.00
C ARG A 11 -8.18 19.50 -10.42
N HIS A 12 -8.17 18.20 -10.69
CA HIS A 12 -8.38 17.63 -12.02
C HIS A 12 -9.86 17.36 -12.23
N THR A 13 -10.43 17.82 -13.35
CA THR A 13 -11.86 17.71 -13.67
C THR A 13 -12.05 17.23 -15.11
N GLY A 14 -13.27 16.82 -15.47
CA GLY A 14 -13.62 16.47 -16.84
C GLY A 14 -12.67 15.43 -17.45
N PRO A 15 -12.09 15.67 -18.65
CA PRO A 15 -11.14 14.75 -19.28
C PRO A 15 -9.88 14.45 -18.46
N ASP A 16 -9.51 15.33 -17.53
CA ASP A 16 -8.28 15.20 -16.72
C ASP A 16 -8.48 14.37 -15.45
N LEU A 17 -9.73 14.06 -15.10
CA LEU A 17 -10.09 13.36 -13.87
C LEU A 17 -9.34 12.03 -13.69
N ASN A 18 -9.10 11.31 -14.79
CA ASN A 18 -8.45 9.99 -14.80
C ASN A 18 -6.95 10.04 -15.19
N LYS A 19 -6.34 11.24 -15.28
CA LYS A 19 -4.94 11.37 -15.71
C LYS A 19 -3.94 11.06 -14.60
N PHE A 20 -4.33 11.22 -13.33
CA PHE A 20 -3.41 11.14 -12.19
C PHE A 20 -3.96 10.29 -11.03
N GLY A 21 -3.08 9.95 -10.09
CA GLY A 21 -3.43 9.34 -8.82
C GLY A 21 -4.16 8.00 -8.93
N HIS A 22 -5.07 7.74 -8.00
CA HIS A 22 -5.74 6.44 -7.91
C HIS A 22 -6.71 6.22 -9.09
N LEU A 23 -7.24 7.29 -9.69
CA LEU A 23 -8.09 7.18 -10.88
C LEU A 23 -7.30 6.84 -12.15
N LYS A 24 -6.05 7.30 -12.27
CA LYS A 24 -5.13 6.83 -13.31
C LYS A 24 -4.87 5.33 -13.19
N LEU A 25 -4.60 4.85 -11.97
CA LEU A 25 -4.44 3.42 -11.71
C LEU A 25 -5.70 2.66 -12.12
N ARG A 26 -6.88 3.11 -11.66
CA ARG A 26 -8.18 2.51 -12.02
C ARG A 26 -8.37 2.41 -13.53
N GLN A 27 -8.18 3.50 -14.26
CA GLN A 27 -8.35 3.54 -15.70
C GLN A 27 -7.34 2.63 -16.43
N THR A 28 -6.11 2.58 -15.94
CA THR A 28 -5.07 1.73 -16.51
C THR A 28 -5.38 0.24 -16.28
N LEU A 29 -5.81 -0.14 -15.08
CA LEU A 29 -6.25 -1.51 -14.79
C LEU A 29 -7.44 -1.91 -15.67
N LYS A 30 -8.45 -1.04 -15.79
CA LYS A 30 -9.60 -1.28 -16.68
C LYS A 30 -9.19 -1.56 -18.12
N ASN A 31 -8.19 -0.84 -18.64
CA ASN A 31 -7.78 -0.94 -20.05
C ASN A 31 -6.86 -2.13 -20.35
N TYR A 32 -6.09 -2.59 -19.36
CA TYR A 32 -4.97 -3.51 -19.61
C TYR A 32 -5.03 -4.83 -18.86
N LEU A 33 -5.85 -4.94 -17.81
CA LEU A 33 -5.98 -6.18 -17.05
C LEU A 33 -6.89 -7.20 -17.80
N ASN A 34 -7.92 -6.74 -18.52
CA ASN A 34 -8.85 -7.54 -19.34
C ASN A 34 -9.24 -8.90 -18.72
N LEU A 35 -9.71 -8.90 -17.47
CA LEU A 35 -10.20 -10.10 -16.77
C LEU A 35 -11.72 -10.23 -16.92
N ASP A 36 -12.28 -9.91 -18.10
CA ASP A 36 -13.68 -9.59 -18.39
C ASP A 36 -14.75 -10.61 -17.91
N LYS A 37 -14.35 -11.78 -17.41
CA LYS A 37 -15.25 -12.85 -16.95
C LYS A 37 -14.74 -13.65 -15.74
N ASP A 38 -13.66 -13.23 -15.08
CA ASP A 38 -13.08 -13.99 -13.97
C ASP A 38 -13.64 -13.55 -12.61
N GLU A 39 -14.90 -13.91 -12.34
CA GLU A 39 -15.53 -13.69 -11.04
C GLU A 39 -14.75 -14.34 -9.88
N GLN A 40 -13.95 -15.36 -10.18
CA GLN A 40 -13.03 -16.02 -9.24
C GLN A 40 -12.07 -15.05 -8.55
N TYR A 41 -11.78 -13.88 -9.14
CA TYR A 41 -10.85 -12.91 -8.56
C TYR A 41 -11.52 -11.80 -7.74
N ASN A 42 -12.85 -11.79 -7.63
CA ASN A 42 -13.58 -10.70 -6.99
C ASN A 42 -13.21 -10.53 -5.51
N SER A 43 -13.02 -11.65 -4.81
CA SER A 43 -12.62 -11.70 -3.40
C SER A 43 -11.10 -11.63 -3.20
N SER A 44 -10.29 -11.77 -4.25
CA SER A 44 -8.84 -11.91 -4.11
C SER A 44 -8.18 -10.69 -3.45
N PRO A 45 -7.27 -10.91 -2.49
CA PRO A 45 -6.80 -9.86 -1.62
C PRO A 45 -5.92 -8.84 -2.35
N ILE A 46 -6.01 -7.60 -1.88
CA ILE A 46 -5.19 -6.49 -2.33
C ILE A 46 -4.20 -6.16 -1.22
N VAL A 47 -2.93 -6.01 -1.60
CA VAL A 47 -1.86 -5.65 -0.67
C VAL A 47 -1.33 -4.28 -1.01
N GLY A 48 -1.25 -3.40 -0.01
CA GLY A 48 -0.50 -2.15 -0.09
C GLY A 48 0.62 -2.15 0.93
N GLN A 49 1.83 -1.80 0.53
CA GLN A 49 2.99 -1.65 1.40
C GLN A 49 3.55 -0.23 1.20
N PHE A 50 3.83 0.46 2.31
CA PHE A 50 4.29 1.85 2.28
C PHE A 50 5.16 2.17 3.50
N SER A 51 5.78 3.34 3.49
CA SER A 51 6.68 3.82 4.55
C SER A 51 6.08 4.98 5.35
N SER A 52 4.93 5.53 4.95
CA SER A 52 4.26 6.65 5.62
C SER A 52 2.75 6.55 5.48
N ILE A 53 2.03 7.15 6.44
CA ILE A 53 0.58 7.17 6.49
C ILE A 53 0.07 8.59 6.72
N GLY A 54 -0.81 9.06 5.83
CA GLY A 54 -1.50 10.34 5.97
C GLY A 54 -2.80 10.24 6.78
N SER A 55 -3.49 11.38 6.91
CA SER A 55 -4.86 11.41 7.45
C SER A 55 -5.84 10.79 6.44
N LEU A 56 -6.48 9.67 6.81
CA LEU A 56 -7.37 8.91 5.93
C LEU A 56 -8.86 9.24 6.17
N GLY A 57 -9.19 9.74 7.36
CA GLY A 57 -10.54 10.11 7.77
C GLY A 57 -11.02 9.35 9.02
N PRO A 58 -12.20 9.69 9.54
CA PRO A 58 -12.70 9.16 10.81
C PRO A 58 -13.02 7.65 10.79
N ASN A 59 -13.22 7.05 9.62
CA ASN A 59 -13.46 5.62 9.45
C ASN A 59 -12.95 5.12 8.09
N ALA A 60 -12.86 3.80 7.91
CA ALA A 60 -12.37 3.17 6.67
C ALA A 60 -13.13 3.62 5.41
N ASN A 61 -14.46 3.79 5.54
CA ASN A 61 -15.34 4.20 4.46
C ASN A 61 -15.24 5.69 4.09
N SER A 62 -14.43 6.47 4.81
CA SER A 62 -14.26 7.90 4.52
C SER A 62 -13.44 8.14 3.24
N TRP A 63 -12.51 7.25 2.92
CA TRP A 63 -11.67 7.34 1.71
C TRP A 63 -11.04 6.00 1.35
N LEU A 64 -10.48 5.29 2.34
CA LEU A 64 -9.69 4.08 2.12
C LEU A 64 -10.48 3.00 1.38
N THR A 65 -11.67 2.63 1.86
CA THR A 65 -12.47 1.56 1.24
C THR A 65 -13.42 2.09 0.16
N LYS A 66 -13.94 3.31 0.35
CA LYS A 66 -14.92 3.91 -0.56
C LYS A 66 -14.32 4.37 -1.90
N GLU A 67 -13.13 4.95 -1.88
CA GLU A 67 -12.51 5.56 -3.06
C GLU A 67 -11.24 4.82 -3.49
N PHE A 68 -10.28 4.69 -2.57
CA PHE A 68 -8.97 4.13 -2.88
C PHE A 68 -9.07 2.64 -3.23
N LEU A 69 -9.63 1.81 -2.34
CA LEU A 69 -9.85 0.39 -2.60
C LEU A 69 -10.73 0.14 -3.82
N THR A 70 -11.77 0.97 -4.05
CA THR A 70 -12.59 0.91 -5.26
C THR A 70 -11.76 1.02 -6.54
N SER A 71 -10.70 1.83 -6.51
CA SER A 71 -9.78 1.97 -7.64
C SER A 71 -8.84 0.79 -7.79
N LEU A 72 -8.28 0.28 -6.68
CA LEU A 72 -7.37 -0.88 -6.68
C LEU A 72 -8.10 -2.18 -7.03
N LYS A 73 -9.39 -2.30 -6.66
CA LYS A 73 -10.20 -3.49 -6.93
C LYS A 73 -10.80 -3.52 -8.33
N GLN A 74 -10.52 -2.53 -9.19
CA GLN A 74 -11.03 -2.47 -10.55
C GLN A 74 -10.70 -3.77 -11.31
N LEU A 75 -11.71 -4.63 -11.38
CA LEU A 75 -11.86 -5.65 -12.40
C LEU A 75 -12.87 -5.14 -13.42
N SER A 76 -12.93 -5.84 -14.52
CA SER A 76 -13.96 -5.72 -15.54
C SER A 76 -15.41 -5.93 -15.05
N SER A 77 -15.62 -6.82 -14.06
CA SER A 77 -16.94 -7.17 -13.55
C SER A 77 -17.33 -6.33 -12.33
N SER A 78 -18.60 -5.92 -12.28
CA SER A 78 -19.19 -5.15 -11.20
C SER A 78 -19.61 -6.05 -10.04
N SER A 79 -18.64 -6.66 -9.35
CA SER A 79 -18.96 -7.44 -8.14
C SER A 79 -19.25 -6.54 -6.94
N LEU A 80 -20.29 -6.91 -6.18
CA LEU A 80 -20.65 -6.30 -4.90
C LEU A 80 -19.65 -6.66 -3.79
N GLU A 81 -18.87 -7.73 -3.97
CA GLU A 81 -17.88 -8.14 -3.00
C GLU A 81 -16.73 -7.13 -2.92
N SER A 82 -16.25 -6.91 -1.70
CA SER A 82 -15.07 -6.09 -1.46
C SER A 82 -13.93 -7.01 -1.06
N PRO A 83 -12.85 -7.08 -1.85
CA PRO A 83 -11.71 -7.92 -1.54
C PRO A 83 -11.08 -7.48 -0.21
N GLU A 84 -10.44 -8.43 0.48
CA GLU A 84 -9.69 -8.11 1.68
C GLU A 84 -8.55 -7.15 1.35
N LEU A 85 -8.42 -6.08 2.14
CA LEU A 85 -7.32 -5.13 2.03
C LEU A 85 -6.30 -5.40 3.12
N LYS A 86 -5.08 -5.79 2.72
CA LYS A 86 -3.95 -6.04 3.62
C LYS A 86 -2.91 -4.94 3.48
N LEU A 87 -2.67 -4.18 4.55
CA LEU A 87 -1.73 -3.06 4.54
C LEU A 87 -0.46 -3.41 5.32
N ILE A 88 0.70 -3.38 4.68
CA ILE A 88 2.00 -3.65 5.31
C ILE A 88 2.63 -2.33 5.75
N TYR A 89 2.87 -2.20 7.05
CA TYR A 89 3.60 -1.09 7.65
C TYR A 89 4.39 -1.60 8.86
N PRO A 90 5.63 -1.14 9.10
CA PRO A 90 6.45 -1.65 10.20
C PRO A 90 5.81 -1.45 11.59
N THR A 91 5.88 -2.49 12.42
CA THR A 91 5.58 -2.37 13.85
C THR A 91 6.72 -1.65 14.58
N VAL A 92 6.47 -1.23 15.82
CA VAL A 92 7.53 -0.77 16.74
C VAL A 92 8.65 -1.82 16.86
N GLU A 93 8.28 -3.11 16.96
CA GLU A 93 9.26 -4.20 17.08
C GLU A 93 10.06 -4.41 15.78
N ASN A 94 9.43 -4.26 14.61
CA ASN A 94 10.14 -4.29 13.33
C ASN A 94 11.22 -3.20 13.28
N VAL A 95 10.91 -1.98 13.72
CA VAL A 95 11.87 -0.87 13.74
C VAL A 95 12.96 -1.10 14.79
N ARG A 96 12.58 -1.40 16.04
CA ARG A 96 13.51 -1.63 17.16
C ARG A 96 14.56 -2.70 16.85
N THR A 97 14.16 -3.79 16.19
CA THR A 97 15.05 -4.92 15.86
C THR A 97 15.71 -4.82 14.48
N SER A 98 15.47 -3.72 13.76
CA SER A 98 16.05 -3.48 12.44
C SER A 98 17.58 -3.35 12.50
N LEU A 99 18.22 -3.31 11.33
CA LEU A 99 19.66 -3.08 11.20
C LEU A 99 20.05 -1.68 11.70
N GLU A 100 19.18 -0.69 11.51
CA GLU A 100 19.39 0.71 11.90
C GLU A 100 18.84 1.03 13.30
N GLY A 101 18.17 0.06 13.94
CA GLY A 101 17.49 0.27 15.21
C GLY A 101 16.37 1.31 15.09
N TYR A 102 16.18 2.12 16.12
CA TYR A 102 15.15 3.15 16.12
C TYR A 102 15.37 4.23 15.06
N MET A 103 16.62 4.47 14.63
CA MET A 103 16.93 5.48 13.61
C MET A 103 16.27 5.18 12.25
N ALA A 104 16.02 3.90 11.95
CA ALA A 104 15.24 3.53 10.76
C ALA A 104 13.85 4.19 10.73
N GLY A 105 13.28 4.39 11.93
CA GLY A 105 11.99 5.00 12.16
C GLY A 105 11.88 6.46 11.73
N GLY A 106 13.00 7.19 11.65
CA GLY A 106 13.04 8.54 11.10
C GLY A 106 12.61 8.60 9.63
N SER A 107 12.80 7.50 8.88
CA SER A 107 12.36 7.34 7.48
C SER A 107 10.97 6.72 7.34
N LEU A 108 10.25 6.53 8.47
CA LEU A 108 8.91 5.96 8.54
C LEU A 108 7.91 6.97 9.13
N PRO A 109 7.63 8.10 8.45
CA PRO A 109 6.83 9.15 9.04
C PRO A 109 5.36 8.75 9.15
N TYR A 110 4.94 8.47 10.37
CA TYR A 110 3.53 8.40 10.78
C TYR A 110 3.44 9.03 12.16
N ASN A 111 2.71 10.14 12.28
CA ASN A 111 2.65 10.90 13.52
C ASN A 111 1.45 10.51 14.39
N MET A 112 1.57 10.77 15.69
CA MET A 112 0.57 10.42 16.70
C MET A 112 -0.74 11.15 16.44
N GLN A 113 -0.68 12.41 16.01
CA GLN A 113 -1.87 13.21 15.69
C GLN A 113 -2.75 12.53 14.61
N ASN A 114 -2.15 12.01 13.54
CA ASN A 114 -2.87 11.27 12.52
C ASN A 114 -3.33 9.91 13.07
N ALA A 115 -2.49 9.20 13.81
CA ALA A 115 -2.82 7.89 14.36
C ALA A 115 -4.05 7.91 15.27
N MET A 116 -4.15 8.87 16.19
CA MET A 116 -5.30 9.01 17.09
C MET A 116 -6.62 9.29 16.35
N ARG A 117 -6.57 9.93 15.18
CA ARG A 117 -7.77 10.24 14.38
C ARG A 117 -8.27 9.06 13.53
N GLN A 118 -7.50 7.98 13.45
CA GLN A 118 -7.81 6.82 12.60
C GLN A 118 -7.39 5.49 13.24
N THR A 119 -7.71 5.30 14.52
CA THR A 119 -7.39 4.07 15.28
C THR A 119 -7.93 2.80 14.61
N TRP A 120 -9.02 2.91 13.85
CA TRP A 120 -9.58 1.84 13.02
C TRP A 120 -8.59 1.25 12.01
N LEU A 121 -7.54 1.98 11.62
CA LEU A 121 -6.57 1.55 10.60
C LEU A 121 -5.77 0.32 11.04
N VAL A 122 -5.52 0.14 12.35
CA VAL A 122 -4.78 -1.01 12.88
C VAL A 122 -5.40 -2.34 12.44
N ASN A 123 -6.72 -2.38 12.24
CA ASN A 123 -7.45 -3.54 11.76
C ASN A 123 -7.09 -3.97 10.33
N TYR A 124 -6.33 -3.16 9.59
CA TYR A 124 -5.83 -3.47 8.24
C TYR A 124 -4.34 -3.78 8.23
N LEU A 125 -3.61 -3.49 9.31
CA LEU A 125 -2.15 -3.54 9.34
C LEU A 125 -1.58 -4.96 9.47
N HIS A 126 -0.45 -5.16 8.81
CA HIS A 126 0.35 -6.38 8.71
C HIS A 126 1.82 -6.01 8.87
N ARG A 127 2.61 -6.91 9.47
CA ARG A 127 4.01 -6.71 9.82
C ARG A 127 4.88 -6.61 8.57
N TRP A 128 5.98 -5.86 8.67
CA TRP A 128 7.05 -5.99 7.71
C TRP A 128 7.75 -7.35 7.91
N LYS A 129 7.88 -8.11 6.83
CA LYS A 129 8.56 -9.41 6.81
C LYS A 129 9.07 -9.68 5.40
N ALA A 130 10.35 -9.98 5.26
CA ALA A 130 11.03 -10.21 3.98
C ALA A 130 12.15 -11.25 4.16
N ASP A 131 11.85 -12.38 4.81
CA ASP A 131 12.82 -13.41 5.15
C ASP A 131 13.38 -14.08 3.88
N HIS A 132 12.55 -14.35 2.88
CA HIS A 132 12.98 -14.94 1.60
C HIS A 132 13.94 -14.02 0.82
N ARG A 133 14.00 -12.74 1.20
CA ARG A 133 14.90 -11.73 0.62
C ARG A 133 16.01 -11.32 1.58
N HIS A 134 16.07 -11.94 2.76
CA HIS A 134 16.97 -11.59 3.87
C HIS A 134 16.92 -10.11 4.25
N ARG A 135 15.71 -9.51 4.16
CA ARG A 135 15.48 -8.07 4.35
C ARG A 135 14.50 -7.74 5.48
N SER A 136 14.09 -8.70 6.30
CA SER A 136 13.19 -8.45 7.44
C SER A 136 13.72 -7.42 8.43
N ARG A 137 15.06 -7.32 8.56
CA ARG A 137 15.71 -6.29 9.40
C ARG A 137 16.05 -5.01 8.64
N ALA A 138 15.84 -4.95 7.33
CA ALA A 138 16.01 -3.72 6.55
C ALA A 138 14.65 -3.01 6.46
N SER A 139 14.51 -1.87 7.14
CA SER A 139 13.25 -1.14 7.18
C SER A 139 12.80 -0.68 5.78
N PRO A 140 11.52 -0.83 5.42
CA PRO A 140 11.06 -0.57 4.07
C PRO A 140 10.88 0.92 3.81
N HIS A 141 11.65 1.46 2.87
CA HIS A 141 11.35 2.75 2.24
C HIS A 141 10.76 2.60 0.82
N ILE A 142 10.67 1.37 0.29
CA ILE A 142 9.92 1.07 -0.93
C ILE A 142 8.40 1.21 -0.67
N LYS A 143 7.62 1.48 -1.72
CA LYS A 143 6.17 1.45 -1.70
C LYS A 143 5.67 0.60 -2.86
N THR A 144 4.81 -0.36 -2.55
CA THR A 144 4.28 -1.29 -3.54
C THR A 144 2.80 -1.53 -3.32
N TYR A 145 2.11 -1.83 -4.42
CA TYR A 145 0.71 -2.24 -4.39
C TYR A 145 0.54 -3.42 -5.33
N LEU A 146 -0.26 -4.41 -4.94
CA LEU A 146 -0.54 -5.57 -5.78
C LEU A 146 -1.92 -6.13 -5.49
N ARG A 147 -2.36 -7.02 -6.38
CA ARG A 147 -3.53 -7.87 -6.15
C ARG A 147 -3.16 -9.32 -6.40
N ALA A 148 -3.43 -10.19 -5.43
CA ALA A 148 -3.21 -11.63 -5.57
C ALA A 148 -4.31 -12.26 -6.43
N THR A 149 -4.12 -13.52 -6.84
CA THR A 149 -5.18 -14.34 -7.44
C THR A 149 -6.05 -15.04 -6.41
N ASN A 150 -5.51 -15.33 -5.21
CA ASN A 150 -6.23 -15.98 -4.11
C ASN A 150 -5.55 -15.70 -2.76
N ASP A 151 -6.15 -16.18 -1.68
CA ASP A 151 -5.62 -16.04 -0.31
C ASP A 151 -4.36 -16.88 -0.04
N GLN A 152 -4.03 -17.83 -0.93
CA GLN A 152 -2.79 -18.58 -0.88
C GLN A 152 -1.62 -17.86 -1.56
N PHE A 153 -1.87 -16.71 -2.21
CA PHE A 153 -0.86 -15.91 -2.91
C PHE A 153 -0.03 -16.72 -3.91
N LYS A 154 -0.67 -17.58 -4.71
CA LYS A 154 0.03 -18.36 -5.74
C LYS A 154 0.58 -17.47 -6.85
N ASP A 155 -0.27 -16.56 -7.34
CA ASP A 155 0.07 -15.60 -8.39
C ASP A 155 -0.45 -14.20 -8.02
N ILE A 156 -0.05 -13.20 -8.81
CA ILE A 156 -0.61 -11.84 -8.75
C ILE A 156 -1.16 -11.40 -10.11
N LEU A 157 -2.17 -10.54 -10.07
CA LEU A 157 -2.83 -9.96 -11.24
C LEU A 157 -2.12 -8.72 -11.74
N TRP A 158 -1.49 -7.94 -10.86
CA TRP A 158 -0.70 -6.76 -11.20
C TRP A 158 0.20 -6.38 -10.04
N PHE A 159 1.26 -5.63 -10.35
CA PHE A 159 2.19 -5.11 -9.37
C PHE A 159 2.57 -3.67 -9.71
N LEU A 160 2.51 -2.78 -8.72
CA LEU A 160 2.94 -1.40 -8.82
C LEU A 160 4.06 -1.17 -7.82
N VAL A 161 5.14 -0.54 -8.27
CA VAL A 161 6.16 0.09 -7.42
C VAL A 161 6.14 1.59 -7.67
N THR A 162 6.15 2.39 -6.61
CA THR A 162 5.88 3.84 -6.69
C THR A 162 6.56 4.62 -5.55
N SER A 163 6.57 5.94 -5.65
CA SER A 163 6.88 6.85 -4.53
C SER A 163 5.68 7.07 -3.60
N ALA A 164 4.45 6.87 -4.09
CA ALA A 164 3.22 7.19 -3.38
C ALA A 164 3.00 6.34 -2.13
N ASN A 165 3.03 6.99 -0.96
CA ASN A 165 2.61 6.42 0.32
C ASN A 165 1.08 6.33 0.45
N LEU A 166 0.58 5.72 1.53
CA LEU A 166 -0.86 5.68 1.82
C LEU A 166 -1.36 7.04 2.32
N SER A 167 -1.67 7.94 1.38
CA SER A 167 -2.21 9.26 1.70
C SER A 167 -3.11 9.82 0.59
N LYS A 168 -4.07 10.66 0.99
CA LYS A 168 -4.88 11.48 0.07
C LYS A 168 -4.04 12.49 -0.71
N ALA A 169 -2.95 12.97 -0.13
CA ALA A 169 -2.05 13.92 -0.78
C ALA A 169 -1.34 13.31 -1.99
N ALA A 170 -0.92 12.05 -1.88
CA ALA A 170 -0.24 11.29 -2.92
C ALA A 170 -1.22 10.75 -3.97
N TRP A 171 -2.31 10.11 -3.54
CA TRP A 171 -3.21 9.37 -4.42
C TRP A 171 -4.40 10.19 -4.95
N GLY A 172 -4.75 11.26 -4.25
CA GLY A 172 -5.89 12.10 -4.54
C GLY A 172 -7.15 11.75 -3.73
N VAL A 173 -8.07 12.70 -3.66
CA VAL A 173 -9.40 12.56 -3.04
C VAL A 173 -10.44 13.24 -3.91
N LEU A 174 -11.61 12.62 -4.06
CA LEU A 174 -12.73 13.20 -4.81
C LEU A 174 -13.39 14.34 -4.02
N GLU A 175 -13.63 15.45 -4.70
CA GLU A 175 -14.33 16.64 -4.23
C GLU A 175 -15.53 16.92 -5.16
N LYS A 176 -16.42 17.84 -4.74
CA LYS A 176 -17.56 18.32 -5.56
C LYS A 176 -18.40 17.18 -6.16
N ASN A 177 -18.93 16.30 -5.31
CA ASN A 177 -19.75 15.16 -5.73
C ASN A 177 -19.07 14.29 -6.80
N ASN A 178 -17.79 13.97 -6.59
CA ASN A 178 -16.97 13.11 -7.45
C ASN A 178 -16.65 13.68 -8.85
N THR A 179 -16.83 14.99 -9.06
CA THR A 179 -16.52 15.64 -10.35
C THR A 179 -15.11 16.23 -10.40
N GLN A 180 -14.38 16.23 -9.29
CA GLN A 180 -13.05 16.81 -9.15
C GLN A 180 -12.15 15.89 -8.33
N LEU A 181 -10.95 15.57 -8.81
CA LEU A 181 -9.92 14.85 -8.05
C LEU A 181 -8.86 15.85 -7.58
N MET A 182 -8.68 16.00 -6.27
CA MET A 182 -7.68 16.88 -5.69
C MET A 182 -6.45 16.09 -5.25
N ILE A 183 -5.28 16.46 -5.76
CA ILE A 183 -3.96 15.90 -5.45
C ILE A 183 -3.05 17.02 -4.92
N ARG A 184 -2.18 16.70 -3.96
CA ARG A 184 -1.27 17.67 -3.33
C ARG A 184 0.22 17.41 -3.57
N SER A 185 0.57 16.24 -4.08
CA SER A 185 1.97 15.81 -4.20
C SER A 185 2.31 15.39 -5.62
N TYR A 186 3.58 15.49 -5.97
CA TYR A 186 4.14 14.81 -7.14
C TYR A 186 4.48 13.37 -6.75
N GLU A 187 4.01 12.40 -7.52
CA GLU A 187 4.33 10.99 -7.31
C GLU A 187 4.54 10.31 -8.65
N ILE A 188 5.33 9.23 -8.66
CA ILE A 188 5.60 8.46 -9.87
C ILE A 188 5.85 6.99 -9.54
N GLY A 189 5.33 6.12 -10.40
CA GLY A 189 5.48 4.68 -10.28
C GLY A 189 5.24 3.96 -11.59
N VAL A 190 5.64 2.69 -11.62
CA VAL A 190 5.48 1.81 -12.79
C VAL A 190 4.62 0.62 -12.45
N LEU A 191 3.55 0.43 -13.22
CA LEU A 191 2.62 -0.67 -13.12
C LEU A 191 3.00 -1.77 -14.11
N TYR A 192 3.16 -2.97 -13.57
CA TYR A 192 3.33 -4.21 -14.28
C TYR A 192 1.99 -4.93 -14.38
N THR A 193 1.59 -5.27 -15.60
CA THR A 193 0.40 -6.07 -15.90
C THR A 193 0.81 -7.28 -16.75
N PRO A 194 0.30 -8.50 -16.47
CA PRO A 194 0.72 -9.74 -17.13
C PRO A 194 0.64 -9.72 -18.66
N LYS A 195 -0.39 -9.07 -19.21
CA LYS A 195 -0.65 -8.99 -20.66
C LYS A 195 0.53 -8.44 -21.46
N GLN A 196 1.29 -7.50 -20.89
CA GLN A 196 2.47 -6.88 -21.53
C GLN A 196 3.67 -7.83 -21.60
N PHE A 197 3.57 -9.00 -20.97
CA PHE A 197 4.56 -10.06 -20.95
C PHE A 197 3.98 -11.37 -21.49
N SER A 198 2.84 -11.33 -22.19
CA SER A 198 2.13 -12.50 -22.73
C SER A 198 1.78 -13.54 -21.66
N LYS A 199 1.51 -13.10 -20.42
CA LYS A 199 1.08 -13.94 -19.30
C LYS A 199 -0.35 -13.61 -18.90
N ALA A 200 -1.08 -14.58 -18.33
CA ALA A 200 -2.38 -14.35 -17.71
C ALA A 200 -2.23 -13.74 -16.30
N THR A 201 -1.29 -14.28 -15.52
CA THR A 201 -0.95 -13.86 -14.16
C THR A 201 0.57 -13.87 -14.01
N PHE A 202 1.07 -13.33 -12.91
CA PHE A 202 2.48 -13.43 -12.54
C PHE A 202 2.65 -14.44 -11.40
N SER A 203 3.28 -15.60 -11.69
CA SER A 203 3.55 -16.61 -10.65
C SER A 203 4.51 -16.10 -9.59
N LEU A 204 4.24 -16.44 -8.33
CA LEU A 204 5.09 -16.13 -7.18
C LEU A 204 6.02 -17.28 -6.79
N HIS A 205 5.73 -18.51 -7.23
CA HIS A 205 6.46 -19.71 -6.82
C HIS A 205 7.14 -20.44 -7.99
N ASP A 206 6.60 -20.34 -9.22
CA ASP A 206 7.13 -21.06 -10.39
C ASP A 206 8.19 -20.23 -11.11
N SER A 207 9.22 -20.87 -11.63
CA SER A 207 10.31 -20.19 -12.35
C SER A 207 9.94 -19.90 -13.81
N PRO A 208 10.12 -18.65 -14.32
CA PRO A 208 10.56 -17.46 -13.60
C PRO A 208 9.43 -16.79 -12.81
N SER A 209 9.64 -16.60 -11.50
CA SER A 209 8.67 -15.97 -10.60
C SER A 209 8.81 -14.45 -10.63
N PHE A 210 7.71 -13.76 -10.34
CA PHE A 210 7.74 -12.30 -10.21
C PHE A 210 8.43 -11.91 -8.90
N PRO A 211 9.41 -11.00 -8.93
CA PRO A 211 10.32 -10.80 -7.81
C PRO A 211 9.72 -9.91 -6.71
N ILE A 212 8.75 -10.41 -5.94
CA ILE A 212 8.22 -9.69 -4.77
C ILE A 212 9.33 -9.49 -3.72
N PRO A 213 9.49 -8.27 -3.18
CA PRO A 213 10.61 -7.93 -2.28
C PRO A 213 10.34 -8.25 -0.79
N TYR A 214 9.18 -8.81 -0.46
CA TYR A 214 8.75 -9.19 0.89
C TYR A 214 7.93 -10.48 0.86
N ASP A 215 7.63 -11.03 2.04
CA ASP A 215 6.93 -12.31 2.16
C ASP A 215 5.42 -12.14 1.96
N LEU A 216 4.82 -13.14 1.30
CA LEU A 216 3.38 -13.29 1.12
C LEU A 216 2.96 -14.70 1.59
N PRO A 217 1.76 -14.90 2.16
CA PRO A 217 0.77 -13.89 2.57
C PRO A 217 1.33 -12.93 3.66
N PRO A 218 0.85 -11.67 3.72
CA PRO A 218 1.26 -10.74 4.78
C PRO A 218 0.89 -11.27 6.17
N VAL A 219 1.78 -11.12 7.14
CA VAL A 219 1.54 -11.55 8.53
C VAL A 219 0.78 -10.47 9.28
N LYS A 220 -0.42 -10.78 9.76
CA LYS A 220 -1.27 -9.82 10.50
C LYS A 220 -0.58 -9.31 11.76
N TYR A 221 -0.84 -8.05 12.13
CA TYR A 221 -0.50 -7.56 13.45
C TYR A 221 -1.17 -8.43 14.54
N GLN A 222 -0.43 -8.76 15.58
CA GLN A 222 -0.95 -9.34 16.82
C GLN A 222 -1.54 -8.24 17.71
N THR A 223 -2.33 -8.62 18.71
CA THR A 223 -2.96 -7.68 19.66
C THR A 223 -1.95 -6.81 20.40
N SER A 224 -0.73 -7.30 20.62
CA SER A 224 0.37 -6.57 21.26
C SER A 224 1.15 -5.66 20.32
N ASP A 225 0.98 -5.80 19.00
CA ASP A 225 1.71 -4.97 18.04
C ASP A 225 1.16 -3.55 18.02
N LYS A 226 2.09 -2.61 17.89
CA LYS A 226 1.79 -1.20 17.64
C LYS A 226 2.46 -0.78 16.33
N PRO A 227 1.82 0.05 15.50
CA PRO A 227 2.51 0.65 14.36
C PRO A 227 3.64 1.55 14.88
N TRP A 228 4.72 1.68 14.11
CA TRP A 228 5.72 2.70 14.37
C TRP A 228 5.11 4.11 14.27
N ILE A 229 5.28 4.92 15.32
CA ILE A 229 4.86 6.32 15.39
C ILE A 229 6.11 7.16 15.67
N VAL A 230 6.48 8.02 14.72
CA VAL A 230 7.80 8.66 14.71
C VAL A 230 7.98 9.70 15.82
N ASP A 231 6.91 10.36 16.24
CA ASP A 231 6.90 11.46 17.22
C ASP A 231 6.50 10.99 18.64
N VAL A 232 6.72 9.72 18.96
CA VAL A 232 6.47 9.13 20.29
C VAL A 232 7.76 8.53 20.83
N ALA A 233 8.06 8.79 22.10
CA ALA A 233 9.22 8.19 22.75
C ALA A 233 9.03 6.67 23.01
N TYR A 234 10.08 5.88 22.75
CA TYR A 234 10.17 4.46 23.05
C TYR A 234 11.36 4.22 24.00
N LYS A 235 11.06 4.15 25.31
CA LYS A 235 12.07 4.01 26.38
C LYS A 235 12.01 2.66 27.12
N ASP A 236 11.05 1.81 26.79
CA ASP A 236 10.83 0.53 27.49
C ASP A 236 11.91 -0.52 27.17
N LYS A 237 12.48 -0.50 25.97
CA LYS A 237 13.47 -1.47 25.49
C LYS A 237 14.48 -0.81 24.56
N PRO A 238 15.78 -1.11 24.69
CA PRO A 238 16.76 -0.63 23.73
C PRO A 238 16.57 -1.27 22.35
N ASP A 239 17.04 -0.58 21.32
CA ASP A 239 17.14 -1.10 19.95
C ASP A 239 18.35 -2.01 19.75
N SER A 240 18.60 -2.38 18.49
CA SER A 240 19.74 -3.20 18.07
C SER A 240 21.12 -2.59 18.32
N HIS A 241 21.19 -1.30 18.68
CA HIS A 241 22.41 -0.56 19.01
C HIS A 241 22.49 -0.17 20.49
N GLY A 242 21.53 -0.60 21.31
CA GLY A 242 21.49 -0.24 22.73
C GLY A 242 20.83 1.10 23.02
N ASN A 243 20.23 1.76 22.01
CA ASN A 243 19.68 3.10 22.15
C ASN A 243 18.17 3.08 22.40
N MET A 244 17.67 4.14 23.04
CA MET A 244 16.24 4.46 23.13
C MET A 244 15.86 5.44 22.03
N TRP A 245 14.56 5.60 21.77
CA TRP A 245 14.06 6.66 20.90
C TRP A 245 13.35 7.72 21.72
N ASP A 246 13.82 8.96 21.64
CA ASP A 246 13.07 10.13 22.07
C ASP A 246 13.16 11.17 20.95
N PRO A 247 12.04 11.51 20.28
CA PRO A 247 12.05 12.50 19.20
C PRO A 247 12.24 13.94 19.71
N SER A 248 12.29 14.14 21.03
CA SER A 248 12.48 15.46 21.67
C SER A 248 13.95 15.74 22.02
N ASP A 249 14.79 14.71 22.00
CA ASP A 249 16.24 14.77 22.25
C ASP A 249 17.00 15.02 20.92
#